data_AF-A0A667ZXX8-F1
#
_entry.id   AF-A0A667ZXX8-F1
#
_cell.length_a   1.000
_cell.length_b   1.000
_cell.length_c   1.000
_cell.angle_alpha   90.00
_cell.angle_beta   90.00
_cell.angle_gamma   90.00
#
_symmetry.space_group_name_H-M   'P 1'
#
loop_
_entity.id
_entity.type
_entity.pdbx_description
1 polymer ?
#
loop_
_entity_poly.entity_id
_entity_poly.type
_entity_poly.pdbx_seq_one_letter_code
_entity_poly.pdbx_strand_id
1 'polypeptide(L)'
;ILLYTFGHFPCSPWTIPLKVTDDDTTEVHPTCDIIPLGQRVDCFPDGAASKQKCEQRGCCPLDERNAPWCFFSKQHGYTVESVEQPSPTVMNTRLKRMSSPSLFGADIEKLSFHAEMQSQNRLRFKITDAHKQRFEVPHEHVSSINNIQASTPISNILEITHKPFGLIVCRKENNKVLFDTSVVFADQYLQLSTMLEQVVQEFLNLIGRPVIPPYWSLGFQLSRWDYGSLDGVKKTVDRNRAVGLPYDIQYTDIDYMEDKKDFTYDKIKFRDLPQFADYMHEKGQKYILILDPAIATSTRVGNASYDSYERGTEKNAWVTESDGKTPLLGEVWPGETVFPDYTSPNCIDWWVDEYDRFYKEIKHDALWIDMNEDPQQGSKTSAGSEGDPTMSSSSASSVSPDANVSMQAQLHRLPPASKEPIGSNHIILYMSI
;
A
#
# COMPACT_ATOMS: atom_id res chain seq x y z
N ILE A 1 5.25 -33.30 33.51
CA ILE A 1 4.17 -33.84 32.65
C ILE A 1 3.06 -32.79 32.65
N LEU A 2 3.02 -31.95 31.63
CA LEU A 2 1.94 -31.00 31.35
C LEU A 2 1.88 -30.94 29.81
N LEU A 3 0.97 -31.74 29.27
CA LEU A 3 0.65 -31.84 27.85
C LEU A 3 -0.16 -30.60 27.47
N TYR A 4 0.39 -29.75 26.59
CA TYR A 4 -0.42 -28.80 25.84
C TYR A 4 -0.93 -29.51 24.58
N THR A 5 -2.21 -29.85 24.58
CA THR A 5 -2.94 -30.30 23.40
C THR A 5 -3.19 -29.10 22.49
N PHE A 6 -2.44 -29.00 21.39
CA PHE A 6 -2.84 -28.18 20.24
C PHE A 6 -4.10 -28.80 19.65
N GLY A 7 -5.24 -28.10 19.78
CA GLY A 7 -6.48 -28.48 19.12
C GLY A 7 -6.26 -28.54 17.61
N HIS A 8 -6.18 -29.73 17.06
CA HIS A 8 -6.38 -29.97 15.64
C HIS A 8 -7.86 -29.71 15.36
N PHE A 9 -8.18 -28.65 14.62
CA PHE A 9 -9.48 -28.49 13.99
C PHE A 9 -9.38 -29.02 12.56
N PRO A 10 -9.76 -30.28 12.28
CA PRO A 10 -9.88 -30.76 10.91
C PRO A 10 -11.08 -30.09 10.22
N CYS A 11 -10.93 -29.67 8.96
CA CYS A 11 -12.06 -29.42 8.07
C CYS A 11 -12.97 -30.68 8.11
N SER A 12 -14.23 -30.55 8.56
CA SER A 12 -15.18 -31.67 8.70
C SER A 12 -16.50 -31.32 8.01
N PRO A 13 -17.10 -32.26 7.27
CA PRO A 13 -18.37 -32.05 6.59
C PRO A 13 -19.52 -32.22 7.59
N TRP A 14 -19.98 -31.15 8.23
CA TRP A 14 -21.22 -31.19 9.02
C TRP A 14 -22.25 -30.21 8.45
N THR A 15 -23.21 -30.75 7.71
CA THR A 15 -24.51 -30.12 7.43
C THR A 15 -25.37 -30.21 8.69
N ILE A 16 -25.70 -29.06 9.30
CA ILE A 16 -26.71 -28.98 10.37
C ILE A 16 -27.87 -28.12 9.87
N PRO A 17 -29.10 -28.65 9.76
CA PRO A 17 -30.28 -27.83 9.51
C PRO A 17 -30.87 -27.39 10.85
N LEU A 18 -30.99 -26.08 11.09
CA LEU A 18 -31.81 -25.58 12.21
C LEU A 18 -32.69 -24.41 11.80
N LYS A 19 -33.93 -24.51 12.30
CA LYS A 19 -35.12 -23.70 12.02
C LYS A 19 -34.93 -22.22 12.36
N VAL A 20 -35.50 -21.38 11.52
CA VAL A 20 -35.70 -19.94 11.71
C VAL A 20 -36.91 -19.73 12.62
N THR A 21 -36.75 -18.93 13.67
CA THR A 21 -37.84 -18.23 14.34
C THR A 21 -37.49 -16.75 14.32
N ASP A 22 -38.31 -15.97 13.61
CA ASP A 22 -38.28 -14.51 13.64
C ASP A 22 -38.92 -14.01 14.94
N ASP A 23 -38.31 -13.04 15.59
CA ASP A 23 -39.03 -12.10 16.45
C ASP A 23 -38.42 -10.70 16.33
N ASP A 24 -39.30 -9.71 16.26
CA ASP A 24 -39.07 -8.34 15.82
C ASP A 24 -39.04 -7.37 17.02
N THR A 25 -38.20 -6.34 16.92
CA THR A 25 -38.10 -5.15 17.77
C THR A 25 -37.94 -5.31 19.31
N THR A 26 -36.73 -5.12 19.83
CA THR A 26 -36.45 -4.49 21.16
C THR A 26 -34.97 -4.06 21.22
N GLU A 27 -34.62 -3.12 22.11
CA GLU A 27 -33.25 -2.63 22.35
C GLU A 27 -32.20 -3.75 22.24
N VAL A 28 -31.27 -3.64 21.28
CA VAL A 28 -30.26 -4.67 21.01
C VAL A 28 -29.21 -4.64 22.12
N HIS A 29 -29.51 -5.33 23.22
CA HIS A 29 -28.49 -5.67 24.20
C HIS A 29 -27.58 -6.76 23.62
N PRO A 30 -26.24 -6.58 23.68
CA PRO A 30 -25.32 -7.55 23.13
C PRO A 30 -25.44 -8.88 23.88
N THR A 31 -25.67 -9.97 23.15
CA THR A 31 -25.47 -11.30 23.72
C THR A 31 -23.97 -11.59 23.74
N CYS A 32 -23.38 -11.48 24.91
CA CYS A 32 -21.95 -11.70 25.11
C CYS A 32 -21.67 -13.17 25.41
N ASP A 33 -21.48 -13.93 24.33
CA ASP A 33 -20.96 -15.29 24.41
C ASP A 33 -19.57 -15.30 25.06
N ILE A 34 -19.23 -16.43 25.69
CA ILE A 34 -17.88 -16.68 26.20
C ILE A 34 -16.96 -16.92 24.99
N ILE A 35 -16.36 -15.84 24.47
CA ILE A 35 -15.34 -15.89 23.42
C ILE A 35 -13.96 -15.99 24.08
N PRO A 36 -13.12 -16.99 23.72
CA PRO A 36 -11.76 -17.11 24.22
C PRO A 36 -10.94 -15.84 24.01
N LEU A 37 -10.09 -15.48 24.98
CA LEU A 37 -9.32 -14.23 24.98
C LEU A 37 -8.62 -13.95 23.64
N GLY A 38 -7.90 -14.94 23.08
CA GLY A 38 -7.16 -14.81 21.82
C GLY A 38 -8.01 -14.75 20.56
N GLN A 39 -9.33 -14.86 20.67
CA GLN A 39 -10.29 -14.76 19.56
C GLN A 39 -11.15 -13.49 19.62
N ARG A 40 -10.97 -12.67 20.67
CA ARG A 40 -11.69 -11.41 20.82
C ARG A 40 -11.07 -10.37 19.89
N VAL A 41 -11.91 -9.67 19.14
CA VAL A 41 -11.49 -8.57 18.29
C VAL A 41 -12.08 -7.27 18.77
N ASP A 42 -11.23 -6.26 18.78
CA ASP A 42 -11.55 -4.92 19.24
C ASP A 42 -12.68 -4.29 18.41
N CYS A 43 -13.78 -3.96 19.10
CA CYS A 43 -14.91 -3.23 18.55
C CYS A 43 -14.80 -1.71 18.85
N PHE A 44 -13.76 -1.28 19.56
CA PHE A 44 -13.48 0.12 19.87
C PHE A 44 -12.03 0.54 19.57
N PRO A 45 -11.57 0.41 18.30
CA PRO A 45 -10.19 0.75 17.93
C PRO A 45 -9.87 2.26 17.99
N ASP A 46 -10.90 3.12 18.10
CA ASP A 46 -10.74 4.58 18.06
C ASP A 46 -10.20 5.19 19.39
N GLY A 47 -10.00 4.37 20.42
CA GLY A 47 -9.51 4.78 21.74
C GLY A 47 -10.59 5.35 22.68
N ALA A 48 -10.32 5.42 23.99
CA ALA A 48 -11.27 5.90 25.01
C ALA A 48 -12.62 5.13 25.07
N ALA A 49 -12.52 3.80 24.99
CA ALA A 49 -13.66 2.90 25.19
C ALA A 49 -14.27 3.06 26.60
N SER A 50 -15.59 2.98 26.69
CA SER A 50 -16.33 2.94 27.94
C SER A 50 -17.48 1.94 27.84
N LYS A 51 -18.03 1.51 28.97
CA LYS A 51 -19.05 0.45 29.01
C LYS A 51 -20.26 0.83 28.17
N GLN A 52 -20.73 2.04 28.42
CA GLN A 52 -21.85 2.64 27.70
C GLN A 52 -21.58 2.73 26.19
N LYS A 53 -20.40 3.21 25.78
CA LYS A 53 -20.05 3.34 24.35
C LYS A 53 -19.90 1.99 23.66
N CYS A 54 -19.40 0.99 24.36
CA CYS A 54 -19.28 -0.38 23.86
C CYS A 54 -20.66 -1.02 23.65
N GLU A 55 -21.55 -0.89 24.64
CA GLU A 55 -22.91 -1.41 24.58
C GLU A 55 -23.74 -0.68 23.50
N GLN A 56 -23.53 0.64 23.31
CA GLN A 56 -24.13 1.40 22.20
C GLN A 56 -23.72 0.88 20.82
N ARG A 57 -22.52 0.31 20.70
CA ARG A 57 -22.05 -0.38 19.49
C ARG A 57 -22.55 -1.83 19.40
N GLY A 58 -23.35 -2.32 20.34
CA GLY A 58 -23.81 -3.72 20.37
C GLY A 58 -22.67 -4.71 20.67
N CYS A 59 -21.61 -4.23 21.31
CA CYS A 59 -20.39 -4.99 21.60
C CYS A 59 -20.26 -5.31 23.09
N CYS A 60 -19.31 -6.18 23.42
CA CYS A 60 -19.15 -6.76 24.73
C CYS A 60 -18.02 -6.08 25.51
N PRO A 61 -18.33 -5.36 26.61
CA PRO A 61 -17.32 -4.76 27.46
C PRO A 61 -16.69 -5.80 28.39
N LEU A 62 -15.38 -5.71 28.60
CA LEU A 62 -14.65 -6.56 29.54
C LEU A 62 -13.42 -5.84 30.09
N ASP A 63 -13.27 -5.88 31.41
CA ASP A 63 -12.17 -5.24 32.12
C ASP A 63 -11.03 -6.24 32.42
N GLU A 64 -10.29 -6.63 31.39
CA GLU A 64 -9.14 -7.55 31.48
C GLU A 64 -7.88 -6.96 30.83
N ARG A 65 -6.70 -7.19 31.44
CA ARG A 65 -5.41 -6.77 30.85
C ARG A 65 -5.07 -7.64 29.64
N ASN A 66 -4.49 -7.04 28.60
CA ASN A 66 -4.11 -7.69 27.34
C ASN A 66 -5.29 -8.27 26.53
N ALA A 67 -6.50 -7.79 26.79
CA ALA A 67 -7.70 -8.05 26.00
C ALA A 67 -8.21 -6.73 25.41
N PRO A 68 -8.86 -6.74 24.24
CA PRO A 68 -9.70 -5.62 23.85
C PRO A 68 -10.76 -5.38 24.93
N TRP A 69 -10.80 -4.14 25.43
CA TRP A 69 -11.74 -3.75 26.49
C TRP A 69 -13.19 -3.80 26.00
N CYS A 70 -13.41 -3.63 24.69
CA CYS A 70 -14.68 -3.78 24.02
C CYS A 70 -14.49 -4.69 22.81
N PHE A 71 -15.20 -5.81 22.72
CA PHE A 71 -15.03 -6.76 21.62
C PHE A 71 -16.34 -7.09 20.90
N PHE A 72 -16.22 -7.51 19.64
CA PHE A 72 -17.38 -7.87 18.81
C PHE A 72 -18.19 -9.04 19.38
N SER A 73 -19.51 -8.90 19.36
CA SER A 73 -20.45 -10.00 19.61
C SER A 73 -20.72 -10.79 18.32
N LYS A 74 -21.26 -12.01 18.43
CA LYS A 74 -21.67 -12.82 17.25
C LYS A 74 -22.89 -12.27 16.50
N GLN A 75 -23.48 -11.17 16.98
CA GLN A 75 -24.61 -10.49 16.34
C GLN A 75 -24.14 -9.55 15.23
N HIS A 76 -22.84 -9.25 15.16
CA HIS A 76 -22.25 -8.45 14.10
C HIS A 76 -21.91 -9.30 12.87
N GLY A 77 -21.93 -8.66 11.70
CA GLY A 77 -21.51 -9.24 10.44
C GLY A 77 -22.64 -9.39 9.43
N TYR A 78 -22.51 -10.39 8.57
CA TYR A 78 -23.45 -10.66 7.47
C TYR A 78 -23.99 -12.07 7.57
N THR A 79 -25.13 -12.34 6.93
CA THR A 79 -25.66 -13.69 6.73
C THR A 79 -25.70 -13.99 5.25
N VAL A 80 -25.48 -15.26 4.90
CA VAL A 80 -25.64 -15.74 3.52
C VAL A 80 -27.13 -15.80 3.16
N GLU A 81 -27.54 -15.09 2.10
CA GLU A 81 -28.88 -15.16 1.53
C GLU A 81 -28.99 -16.23 0.43
N SER A 82 -27.97 -16.34 -0.43
CA SER A 82 -27.91 -17.34 -1.49
C SER A 82 -26.48 -17.73 -1.82
N VAL A 83 -26.29 -18.97 -2.26
CA VAL A 83 -25.02 -19.50 -2.79
C VAL A 83 -25.29 -20.01 -4.20
N GLU A 84 -24.46 -19.61 -5.15
CA GLU A 84 -24.47 -20.07 -6.52
C GLU A 84 -23.09 -20.64 -6.87
N GLN A 85 -23.04 -21.77 -7.57
CA GLN A 85 -21.81 -22.37 -8.08
C GLN A 85 -21.89 -22.45 -9.62
N PRO A 86 -21.50 -21.38 -10.34
CA PRO A 86 -21.57 -21.36 -11.80
C PRO A 86 -20.68 -22.43 -12.46
N SER A 87 -19.60 -22.82 -11.80
CA SER A 87 -18.67 -23.86 -12.24
C SER A 87 -18.04 -24.56 -11.02
N PRO A 88 -17.35 -25.70 -11.18
CA PRO A 88 -16.63 -26.33 -10.09
C PRO A 88 -15.55 -25.44 -9.45
N THR A 89 -15.06 -24.42 -10.15
CA THR A 89 -13.96 -23.55 -9.72
C THR A 89 -14.41 -22.18 -9.23
N VAL A 90 -15.72 -21.88 -9.26
CA VAL A 90 -16.27 -20.56 -8.94
C VAL A 90 -17.43 -20.68 -7.96
N MET A 91 -17.46 -19.79 -6.97
CA MET A 91 -18.55 -19.64 -6.01
C MET A 91 -18.98 -18.17 -5.93
N ASN A 92 -20.28 -17.93 -6.04
CA ASN A 92 -20.90 -16.64 -5.82
C ASN A 92 -21.83 -16.72 -4.61
N THR A 93 -21.90 -15.67 -3.82
CA THR A 93 -22.76 -15.63 -2.64
C THR A 93 -23.35 -14.23 -2.46
N ARG A 94 -24.64 -14.14 -2.14
CA ARG A 94 -25.26 -12.89 -1.72
C ARG A 94 -25.29 -12.84 -0.20
N LEU A 95 -24.84 -11.72 0.35
CA LEU A 95 -24.73 -11.52 1.79
C LEU A 95 -25.64 -10.36 2.20
N LYS A 96 -26.33 -10.51 3.32
CA LYS A 96 -27.16 -9.47 3.93
C LYS A 96 -26.64 -9.10 5.30
N ARG A 97 -26.56 -7.80 5.59
CA ARG A 97 -26.12 -7.30 6.88
C ARG A 97 -27.04 -7.81 8.00
N MET A 98 -26.44 -8.25 9.11
CA MET A 98 -27.19 -8.63 10.30
C MET A 98 -27.61 -7.38 11.06
N SER A 99 -28.76 -7.46 11.76
CA SER A 99 -29.27 -6.34 12.56
C SER A 99 -28.32 -6.07 13.74
N SER A 100 -27.49 -5.04 13.57
CA SER A 100 -26.48 -4.60 14.54
C SER A 100 -26.26 -3.09 14.43
N PRO A 101 -25.90 -2.39 15.52
CA PRO A 101 -25.58 -0.96 15.45
C PRO A 101 -24.48 -0.66 14.44
N SER A 102 -24.51 0.54 13.87
CA SER A 102 -23.42 1.02 13.01
C SER A 102 -22.24 1.49 13.84
N LEU A 103 -21.02 1.14 13.42
CA LEU A 103 -19.80 1.65 14.07
C LEU A 103 -19.37 3.00 13.50
N PHE A 104 -19.44 3.15 12.17
CA PHE A 104 -18.88 4.29 11.43
C PHE A 104 -19.86 4.95 10.45
N GLY A 105 -21.11 4.47 10.39
CA GLY A 105 -22.12 4.94 9.44
C GLY A 105 -21.99 4.33 8.04
N ALA A 106 -22.98 4.60 7.18
CA ALA A 106 -23.02 4.20 5.77
C ALA A 106 -22.76 2.70 5.50
N ASP A 107 -23.28 1.83 6.38
CA ASP A 107 -23.19 0.39 6.20
C ASP A 107 -23.84 -0.07 4.88
N ILE A 108 -23.24 -1.09 4.25
CA ILE A 108 -23.74 -1.65 3.00
C ILE A 108 -24.66 -2.83 3.34
N GLU A 109 -25.96 -2.69 3.09
CA GLU A 109 -26.96 -3.71 3.47
C GLU A 109 -26.79 -5.03 2.72
N LYS A 110 -26.35 -4.98 1.46
CA LYS A 110 -26.21 -6.14 0.58
C LYS A 110 -24.84 -6.18 -0.07
N LEU A 111 -24.11 -7.26 0.18
CA LEU A 111 -22.81 -7.52 -0.42
C LEU A 111 -22.88 -8.70 -1.39
N SER A 112 -21.95 -8.73 -2.33
CA SER A 112 -21.67 -9.88 -3.20
C SER A 112 -20.31 -10.42 -2.84
N PHE A 113 -20.25 -11.71 -2.56
CA PHE A 113 -19.01 -12.46 -2.45
C PHE A 113 -18.81 -13.26 -3.73
N HIS A 114 -17.61 -13.16 -4.30
CA HIS A 114 -17.20 -13.90 -5.48
C HIS A 114 -15.86 -14.55 -5.20
N ALA A 115 -15.76 -15.86 -5.35
CA ALA A 115 -14.52 -16.60 -5.21
C ALA A 115 -14.25 -17.45 -6.46
N GLU A 116 -13.00 -17.48 -6.89
CA GLU A 116 -12.54 -18.19 -8.07
C GLU A 116 -11.18 -18.84 -7.84
N MET A 117 -11.02 -20.08 -8.28
CA MET A 117 -9.71 -20.69 -8.46
C MET A 117 -9.07 -20.17 -9.75
N GLN A 118 -8.03 -19.35 -9.61
CA GLN A 118 -7.30 -18.78 -10.74
C GLN A 118 -6.21 -19.71 -11.28
N SER A 119 -5.65 -20.56 -10.43
CA SER A 119 -4.70 -21.62 -10.77
C SER A 119 -4.89 -22.81 -9.82
N GLN A 120 -4.01 -23.82 -9.90
CA GLN A 120 -4.01 -24.92 -8.92
C GLN A 120 -3.65 -24.47 -7.50
N ASN A 121 -2.89 -23.36 -7.37
CA ASN A 121 -2.34 -22.87 -6.12
C ASN A 121 -2.82 -21.46 -5.75
N ARG A 122 -3.79 -20.89 -6.50
CA ARG A 122 -4.25 -19.52 -6.27
C ARG A 122 -5.76 -19.43 -6.22
N LEU A 123 -6.27 -19.14 -5.03
CA LEU A 123 -7.66 -18.73 -4.79
C LEU A 123 -7.69 -17.21 -4.73
N ARG A 124 -8.66 -16.63 -5.41
CA ARG A 124 -9.02 -15.23 -5.26
C ARG A 124 -10.45 -15.16 -4.77
N PHE A 125 -10.70 -14.24 -3.85
CA PHE A 125 -12.06 -13.83 -3.56
C PHE A 125 -12.17 -12.32 -3.41
N LYS A 126 -13.39 -11.82 -3.66
CA LYS A 126 -13.78 -10.43 -3.53
C LYS A 126 -15.07 -10.34 -2.73
N ILE A 127 -15.16 -9.33 -1.89
CA ILE A 127 -16.42 -8.87 -1.29
C ILE A 127 -16.68 -7.46 -1.82
N THR A 128 -17.80 -7.29 -2.51
CA THR A 128 -18.18 -6.04 -3.18
C THR A 128 -19.60 -5.62 -2.81
N ASP A 129 -19.92 -4.34 -3.00
CA ASP A 129 -21.30 -3.85 -2.91
C ASP A 129 -22.15 -4.48 -4.02
N ALA A 130 -23.32 -5.01 -3.66
CA ALA A 130 -24.20 -5.73 -4.59
C ALA A 130 -24.90 -4.84 -5.63
N HIS A 131 -24.96 -3.53 -5.40
CA HIS A 131 -25.76 -2.59 -6.19
C HIS A 131 -24.95 -1.43 -6.74
N LYS A 132 -23.84 -1.06 -6.09
CA LYS A 132 -23.02 0.07 -6.49
C LYS A 132 -21.59 -0.38 -6.81
N GLN A 133 -21.09 0.02 -7.97
CA GLN A 133 -19.68 -0.12 -8.27
C GLN A 133 -18.86 0.80 -7.35
N ARG A 134 -17.83 0.25 -6.72
CA ARG A 134 -16.88 1.02 -5.90
C ARG A 134 -15.49 0.93 -6.52
N PHE A 135 -14.60 1.81 -6.08
CA PHE A 135 -13.24 1.89 -6.56
C PHE A 135 -12.51 0.54 -6.44
N GLU A 136 -12.02 0.03 -7.57
CA GLU A 136 -11.09 -1.10 -7.62
C GLU A 136 -9.73 -0.59 -8.10
N VAL A 137 -8.65 -1.06 -7.45
CA VAL A 137 -7.28 -0.66 -7.83
C VAL A 137 -7.02 -1.05 -9.29
N PRO A 138 -6.74 -0.08 -10.18
CA PRO A 138 -6.46 -0.35 -11.59
C PRO A 138 -5.00 -0.79 -11.77
N HIS A 139 -4.65 -1.97 -11.26
CA HIS A 139 -3.27 -2.47 -11.28
C HIS A 139 -2.84 -2.89 -12.69
N GLU A 140 -1.67 -2.43 -13.17
CA GLU A 140 -1.22 -2.62 -14.55
C GLU A 140 -0.89 -4.07 -14.94
N HIS A 141 -0.58 -4.95 -13.98
CA HIS A 141 -0.16 -6.34 -14.24
C HIS A 141 -1.24 -7.37 -13.89
N VAL A 142 -2.15 -7.03 -12.99
CA VAL A 142 -3.20 -7.96 -12.54
C VAL A 142 -4.33 -7.96 -13.56
N SER A 143 -4.29 -8.91 -14.49
CA SER A 143 -5.35 -9.13 -15.46
C SER A 143 -6.44 -10.08 -14.93
N SER A 144 -7.65 -9.96 -15.44
CA SER A 144 -8.65 -11.03 -15.34
C SER A 144 -8.13 -12.23 -16.14
N ILE A 145 -7.74 -13.29 -15.43
CA ILE A 145 -7.13 -14.47 -16.06
C ILE A 145 -8.21 -15.20 -16.86
N ASN A 146 -8.19 -15.03 -18.19
CA ASN A 146 -9.09 -15.72 -19.12
C ASN A 146 -8.67 -17.18 -19.40
N ASN A 147 -7.50 -17.61 -18.93
CA ASN A 147 -6.98 -18.96 -19.15
C ASN A 147 -6.90 -19.74 -17.84
N ILE A 148 -8.05 -20.29 -17.44
CA ILE A 148 -8.17 -21.14 -16.25
C ILE A 148 -7.54 -22.50 -16.56
N GLN A 149 -6.31 -22.73 -16.08
CA GLN A 149 -5.74 -24.08 -15.93
C GLN A 149 -6.12 -24.74 -14.59
N ALA A 150 -6.97 -24.08 -13.78
CA ALA A 150 -7.41 -24.62 -12.50
C ALA A 150 -8.35 -25.82 -12.71
N SER A 151 -7.91 -26.99 -12.26
CA SER A 151 -8.68 -28.24 -12.27
C SER A 151 -9.27 -28.60 -10.91
N THR A 152 -8.83 -27.94 -9.83
CA THR A 152 -9.28 -28.24 -8.47
C THR A 152 -10.64 -27.58 -8.20
N PRO A 153 -11.67 -28.36 -7.81
CA PRO A 153 -12.92 -27.79 -7.35
C PRO A 153 -12.72 -26.86 -6.15
N ILE A 154 -13.32 -25.68 -6.18
CA ILE A 154 -13.20 -24.66 -5.12
C ILE A 154 -13.70 -25.19 -3.78
N SER A 155 -14.68 -26.10 -3.79
CA SER A 155 -15.24 -26.76 -2.61
C SER A 155 -14.24 -27.62 -1.83
N ASN A 156 -13.10 -27.99 -2.43
CA ASN A 156 -12.05 -28.75 -1.73
C ASN A 156 -11.15 -27.85 -0.88
N ILE A 157 -11.25 -26.53 -1.07
CA ILE A 157 -10.33 -25.54 -0.51
C ILE A 157 -11.09 -24.53 0.32
N LEU A 158 -12.27 -24.11 -0.14
CA LEU A 158 -13.06 -23.05 0.49
C LEU A 158 -14.33 -23.61 1.11
N GLU A 159 -14.47 -23.38 2.41
CA GLU A 159 -15.72 -23.56 3.17
C GLU A 159 -16.24 -22.20 3.61
N ILE A 160 -17.57 -22.05 3.70
CA ILE A 160 -18.21 -20.83 4.18
C ILE A 160 -19.13 -21.11 5.36
N THR A 161 -19.09 -20.24 6.36
CA THR A 161 -20.08 -20.21 7.46
C THR A 161 -21.23 -19.31 7.03
N HIS A 162 -22.48 -19.69 7.32
CA HIS A 162 -23.65 -18.96 6.83
C HIS A 162 -24.09 -17.78 7.72
N LYS A 163 -24.02 -17.93 9.05
CA LYS A 163 -24.51 -16.92 10.01
C LYS A 163 -23.75 -17.01 11.35
N PRO A 164 -22.92 -16.00 11.70
CA PRO A 164 -22.43 -14.95 10.81
C PRO A 164 -21.59 -15.55 9.67
N PHE A 165 -21.52 -14.83 8.55
CA PHE A 165 -20.73 -15.19 7.39
C PHE A 165 -19.25 -15.24 7.74
N GLY A 166 -18.59 -16.32 7.35
CA GLY A 166 -17.17 -16.54 7.54
C GLY A 166 -16.59 -17.39 6.41
N LEU A 167 -15.28 -17.32 6.22
CA LEU A 167 -14.53 -18.02 5.19
C LEU A 167 -13.47 -18.88 5.86
N ILE A 168 -13.37 -20.13 5.44
CA ILE A 168 -12.32 -21.05 5.87
C ILE A 168 -11.63 -21.57 4.61
N VAL A 169 -10.34 -21.29 4.49
CA VAL A 169 -9.48 -21.81 3.41
C VAL A 169 -8.63 -22.92 3.99
N CYS A 170 -8.82 -24.13 3.50
CA CYS A 170 -8.10 -25.34 3.89
C CYS A 170 -7.09 -25.74 2.80
N ARG A 171 -5.92 -26.18 3.25
CA ARG A 171 -4.96 -26.87 2.38
C ARG A 171 -5.52 -28.25 2.01
N LYS A 172 -5.60 -28.53 0.71
CA LYS A 172 -6.18 -29.78 0.18
C LYS A 172 -5.47 -31.04 0.68
N GLU A 173 -4.14 -31.03 0.79
CA GLU A 173 -3.36 -32.26 1.04
C GLU A 173 -3.53 -32.80 2.47
N ASN A 174 -3.80 -31.93 3.44
CA ASN A 174 -3.81 -32.31 4.85
C ASN A 174 -4.94 -31.64 5.66
N ASN A 175 -5.88 -30.95 5.00
CA ASN A 175 -7.00 -30.25 5.62
C ASN A 175 -6.58 -29.21 6.66
N LYS A 176 -5.35 -28.68 6.57
CA LYS A 176 -4.87 -27.63 7.47
C LYS A 176 -5.54 -26.31 7.10
N VAL A 177 -6.18 -25.67 8.07
CA VAL A 177 -6.70 -24.30 7.94
C VAL A 177 -5.52 -23.34 7.68
N LEU A 178 -5.60 -22.62 6.57
CA LEU A 178 -4.65 -21.58 6.15
C LEU A 178 -5.18 -20.17 6.42
N PHE A 179 -6.50 -19.99 6.32
CA PHE A 179 -7.19 -18.74 6.60
C PHE A 179 -8.57 -19.04 7.16
N ASP A 180 -8.94 -18.36 8.23
CA ASP A 180 -10.25 -18.49 8.88
C ASP A 180 -10.71 -17.11 9.35
N THR A 181 -11.81 -16.62 8.78
CA THR A 181 -12.44 -15.34 9.18
C THR A 181 -13.57 -15.52 10.19
N SER A 182 -13.87 -16.77 10.57
CA SER A 182 -14.79 -17.11 11.67
C SER A 182 -14.20 -16.72 13.02
N VAL A 183 -12.87 -16.62 13.09
CA VAL A 183 -12.14 -15.87 14.11
C VAL A 183 -12.00 -14.45 13.58
N VAL A 184 -12.58 -13.49 14.29
CA VAL A 184 -12.89 -12.15 13.75
C VAL A 184 -11.62 -11.46 13.19
N PHE A 185 -11.83 -10.66 12.14
CA PHE A 185 -10.80 -9.91 11.41
C PHE A 185 -10.18 -8.83 12.33
N ALA A 186 -8.94 -9.03 12.76
CA ALA A 186 -8.13 -7.94 13.27
C ALA A 186 -7.29 -7.38 12.11
N ASP A 187 -7.39 -6.07 11.92
CA ASP A 187 -6.55 -5.31 11.01
C ASP A 187 -5.08 -5.64 11.29
N GLN A 188 -4.31 -5.96 10.26
CA GLN A 188 -2.86 -6.23 10.25
C GLN A 188 -2.41 -7.72 10.26
N TYR A 189 -2.02 -8.15 9.04
CA TYR A 189 -1.19 -9.30 8.66
C TYR A 189 -1.87 -10.68 8.57
N LEU A 190 -1.82 -11.25 7.36
CA LEU A 190 -2.01 -12.67 7.11
C LEU A 190 -0.62 -13.34 7.02
N GLN A 191 -0.26 -14.14 8.01
CA GLN A 191 0.99 -14.91 7.99
C GLN A 191 0.73 -16.33 7.47
N LEU A 192 0.98 -16.54 6.17
CA LEU A 192 0.90 -17.86 5.53
C LEU A 192 2.24 -18.59 5.65
N SER A 193 2.24 -19.80 6.21
CA SER A 193 3.42 -20.66 6.34
C SER A 193 3.37 -21.82 5.35
N THR A 194 3.97 -21.62 4.18
CA THR A 194 4.45 -22.69 3.29
C THR A 194 5.91 -22.36 2.89
N MET A 195 6.60 -23.17 2.07
CA MET A 195 7.99 -22.87 1.68
C MET A 195 8.06 -21.43 1.11
N LEU A 196 8.77 -20.54 1.82
CA LEU A 196 8.72 -19.08 1.61
C LEU A 196 8.92 -18.69 0.13
N GLU A 197 9.80 -19.40 -0.56
CA GLU A 197 10.11 -19.14 -1.98
C GLU A 197 8.91 -19.40 -2.90
N GLN A 198 8.11 -20.44 -2.68
CA GLN A 198 6.97 -20.77 -3.55
C GLN A 198 5.84 -19.75 -3.40
N VAL A 199 5.58 -19.28 -2.17
CA VAL A 199 4.60 -18.21 -1.91
C VAL A 199 5.03 -16.92 -2.60
N VAL A 200 6.30 -16.55 -2.46
CA VAL A 200 6.86 -15.35 -3.11
C VAL A 200 6.76 -15.49 -4.63
N GLN A 201 7.06 -16.66 -5.20
CA GLN A 201 6.93 -16.90 -6.64
C GLN A 201 5.48 -16.77 -7.13
N GLU A 202 4.50 -17.33 -6.42
CA GLU A 202 3.08 -17.20 -6.78
C GLU A 202 2.57 -15.77 -6.64
N PHE A 203 3.03 -15.05 -5.63
CA PHE A 203 2.74 -13.63 -5.47
C PHE A 203 3.31 -12.80 -6.63
N LEU A 204 4.59 -12.98 -6.96
CA LEU A 204 5.23 -12.27 -8.08
C LEU A 204 4.68 -12.69 -9.46
N ASN A 205 4.17 -13.91 -9.59
CA ASN A 205 3.42 -14.33 -10.80
C ASN A 205 2.12 -13.54 -10.98
N LEU A 206 1.51 -13.09 -9.89
CA LEU A 206 0.26 -12.32 -9.92
C LEU A 206 0.52 -10.83 -10.16
N ILE A 207 1.37 -10.22 -9.32
CA ILE A 207 1.53 -8.76 -9.31
C ILE A 207 2.58 -8.24 -10.30
N GLY A 208 3.29 -9.14 -10.97
CA GLY A 208 4.43 -8.80 -11.83
C GLY A 208 5.75 -9.19 -11.17
N ARG A 209 6.64 -9.78 -11.98
CA ARG A 209 7.98 -10.15 -11.52
C ARG A 209 8.88 -8.90 -11.49
N PRO A 210 9.85 -8.83 -10.56
CA PRO A 210 10.81 -7.75 -10.54
C PRO A 210 11.52 -7.64 -11.89
N VAL A 211 11.78 -6.42 -12.33
CA VAL A 211 12.62 -6.18 -13.51
C VAL A 211 14.04 -6.70 -13.25
N ILE A 212 14.69 -7.23 -14.28
CA ILE A 212 16.10 -7.59 -14.17
C ILE A 212 16.92 -6.29 -14.18
N PRO A 213 17.64 -5.97 -13.10
CA PRO A 213 18.42 -4.75 -13.06
C PRO A 213 19.59 -4.81 -14.06
N PRO A 214 20.03 -3.68 -14.62
CA PRO A 214 21.26 -3.66 -15.39
C PRO A 214 22.44 -4.03 -14.47
N TYR A 215 23.40 -4.80 -14.96
CA TYR A 215 24.46 -5.38 -14.12
C TYR A 215 25.23 -4.32 -13.30
N TRP A 216 25.46 -3.13 -13.86
CA TRP A 216 26.16 -2.03 -13.20
C TRP A 216 25.42 -1.51 -11.95
N SER A 217 24.10 -1.68 -11.85
CA SER A 217 23.33 -1.21 -10.68
C SER A 217 23.56 -2.04 -9.41
N LEU A 218 24.20 -3.21 -9.55
CA LEU A 218 24.66 -4.02 -8.42
C LEU A 218 25.97 -3.52 -7.81
N GLY A 219 26.65 -2.59 -8.49
CA GLY A 219 27.87 -1.95 -8.02
C GLY A 219 27.61 -1.00 -6.85
N PHE A 220 28.68 -0.61 -6.15
CA PHE A 220 28.57 0.32 -5.02
C PHE A 220 28.23 1.74 -5.50
N GLN A 221 27.43 2.43 -4.69
CA GLN A 221 26.76 3.67 -5.07
C GLN A 221 27.07 4.76 -4.05
N LEU A 222 27.39 5.97 -4.49
CA LEU A 222 27.65 7.11 -3.61
C LEU A 222 26.67 8.24 -3.92
N SER A 223 26.04 8.70 -2.85
CA SER A 223 25.11 9.81 -2.86
C SER A 223 25.30 10.65 -1.59
N ARG A 224 24.78 11.87 -1.66
CA ARG A 224 24.64 12.79 -0.53
C ARG A 224 23.68 13.90 -0.96
N TRP A 225 22.81 14.28 -0.04
CA TRP A 225 22.11 15.54 -0.13
C TRP A 225 23.07 16.71 0.13
N ASP A 226 23.16 17.62 -0.84
CA ASP A 226 23.97 18.84 -0.82
C ASP A 226 25.49 18.57 -0.84
N TYR A 227 26.04 18.39 -2.05
CA TYR A 227 27.48 18.54 -2.29
C TYR A 227 27.91 20.00 -2.42
N GLY A 228 26.96 20.91 -2.62
CA GLY A 228 27.12 22.35 -2.72
C GLY A 228 27.59 22.84 -4.10
N SER A 229 28.34 22.03 -4.84
CA SER A 229 28.74 22.31 -6.23
C SER A 229 29.26 21.06 -6.94
N LEU A 230 29.37 21.12 -8.27
CA LEU A 230 29.96 20.04 -9.06
C LEU A 230 31.43 19.77 -8.72
N ASP A 231 32.17 20.78 -8.27
CA ASP A 231 33.53 20.59 -7.75
C ASP A 231 33.55 19.77 -6.46
N GLY A 232 32.53 19.94 -5.60
CA GLY A 232 32.32 19.11 -4.41
C GLY A 232 32.06 17.65 -4.77
N VAL A 233 31.25 17.41 -5.81
CA VAL A 233 30.99 16.06 -6.35
C VAL A 233 32.29 15.45 -6.90
N LYS A 234 33.00 16.15 -7.80
CA LYS A 234 34.26 15.68 -8.40
C LYS A 234 35.33 15.36 -7.35
N LYS A 235 35.52 16.22 -6.34
CA LYS A 235 36.43 15.93 -5.21
C LYS A 235 36.06 14.65 -4.47
N THR A 236 34.76 14.38 -4.31
CA THR A 236 34.28 13.15 -3.68
C THR A 236 34.53 11.94 -4.57
N VAL A 237 34.30 12.04 -5.88
CA VAL A 237 34.62 10.98 -6.84
C VAL A 237 36.12 10.68 -6.82
N ASP A 238 36.97 11.69 -6.99
CA ASP A 238 38.42 11.52 -7.12
C ASP A 238 39.07 10.93 -5.86
N ARG A 239 38.65 11.37 -4.66
CA ARG A 239 39.22 10.81 -3.41
C ARG A 239 38.86 9.33 -3.21
N ASN A 240 37.68 8.90 -3.65
CA ASN A 240 37.27 7.50 -3.56
C ASN A 240 37.97 6.63 -4.62
N ARG A 241 38.13 7.17 -5.84
CA ARG A 241 38.95 6.54 -6.89
C ARG A 241 40.41 6.39 -6.43
N ALA A 242 40.98 7.40 -5.77
CA ALA A 242 42.38 7.40 -5.31
C ALA A 242 42.69 6.31 -4.27
N VAL A 243 41.70 5.88 -3.48
CA VAL A 243 41.85 4.77 -2.52
C VAL A 243 41.46 3.41 -3.12
N GLY A 244 41.10 3.36 -4.40
CA GLY A 244 40.72 2.12 -5.09
C GLY A 244 39.40 1.52 -4.61
N LEU A 245 38.46 2.35 -4.13
CA LEU A 245 37.13 1.88 -3.72
C LEU A 245 36.38 1.33 -4.94
N PRO A 246 35.90 0.07 -4.94
CA PRO A 246 34.97 -0.41 -5.96
C PRO A 246 33.70 0.44 -5.90
N TYR A 247 33.46 1.22 -6.93
CA TYR A 247 32.49 2.30 -6.92
C TYR A 247 31.99 2.55 -8.34
N ASP A 248 30.72 2.25 -8.61
CA ASP A 248 30.17 2.25 -9.97
C ASP A 248 29.29 3.48 -10.26
N ILE A 249 28.62 4.08 -9.26
CA ILE A 249 27.49 5.00 -9.52
C ILE A 249 27.52 6.27 -8.67
N GLN A 250 27.72 7.43 -9.29
CA GLN A 250 27.54 8.73 -8.63
C GLN A 250 26.12 9.23 -8.80
N TYR A 251 25.51 9.62 -7.69
CA TYR A 251 24.27 10.38 -7.66
C TYR A 251 24.55 11.86 -7.46
N THR A 252 23.74 12.72 -8.06
CA THR A 252 23.61 14.10 -7.59
C THR A 252 22.16 14.35 -7.19
N ASP A 253 22.01 14.91 -5.99
CA ASP A 253 20.75 15.28 -5.35
C ASP A 253 20.31 16.68 -5.82
N ILE A 254 19.22 17.21 -5.30
CA ILE A 254 18.53 18.44 -5.75
C ILE A 254 19.42 19.70 -5.78
N ASP A 255 20.62 19.68 -5.19
CA ASP A 255 21.58 20.79 -5.26
C ASP A 255 22.12 21.04 -6.67
N TYR A 256 21.99 20.09 -7.61
CA TYR A 256 22.31 20.35 -9.01
C TYR A 256 21.32 21.28 -9.69
N MET A 257 20.07 21.31 -9.25
CA MET A 257 18.96 22.00 -9.91
C MET A 257 19.04 23.52 -9.69
N GLU A 258 18.52 24.31 -10.64
CA GLU A 258 18.33 25.75 -10.42
C GLU A 258 17.17 25.95 -9.44
N ASP A 259 17.45 26.48 -8.26
CA ASP A 259 16.45 26.69 -7.19
C ASP A 259 15.57 25.45 -6.91
N LYS A 260 16.17 24.25 -6.99
CA LYS A 260 15.48 22.96 -6.77
C LYS A 260 14.32 22.69 -7.72
N LYS A 261 14.33 23.31 -8.92
CA LYS A 261 13.33 23.07 -9.96
C LYS A 261 13.77 21.92 -10.86
N ASP A 262 12.89 20.95 -11.01
CA ASP A 262 13.06 19.82 -11.93
C ASP A 262 13.40 20.25 -13.37
N PHE A 263 14.05 19.37 -14.13
CA PHE A 263 14.47 19.63 -15.52
C PHE A 263 15.35 20.88 -15.72
N THR A 264 16.01 21.36 -14.66
CA THR A 264 16.97 22.46 -14.72
C THR A 264 18.31 22.07 -14.10
N TYR A 265 19.33 22.94 -14.23
CA TYR A 265 20.53 22.85 -13.42
C TYR A 265 21.11 24.24 -13.14
N ASP A 266 21.80 24.37 -12.01
CA ASP A 266 22.46 25.61 -11.59
C ASP A 266 23.63 25.92 -12.53
N LYS A 267 23.47 26.97 -13.34
CA LYS A 267 24.45 27.40 -14.36
C LYS A 267 25.73 28.00 -13.77
N ILE A 268 25.81 28.20 -12.45
CA ILE A 268 26.98 28.72 -11.73
C ILE A 268 27.72 27.59 -11.02
N LYS A 269 27.05 26.91 -10.09
CA LYS A 269 27.64 25.85 -9.24
C LYS A 269 27.81 24.51 -9.98
N PHE A 270 26.99 24.29 -11.01
CA PHE A 270 26.94 23.06 -11.81
C PHE A 270 27.12 23.34 -13.30
N ARG A 271 27.84 24.42 -13.67
CA ARG A 271 28.01 24.86 -15.07
C ARG A 271 28.47 23.75 -16.03
N ASP A 272 29.34 22.86 -15.57
CA ASP A 272 29.96 21.77 -16.36
C ASP A 272 29.23 20.42 -16.19
N LEU A 273 28.00 20.44 -15.64
CA LEU A 273 27.17 19.25 -15.44
C LEU A 273 26.83 18.50 -16.75
N PRO A 274 26.57 19.18 -17.89
CA PRO A 274 26.33 18.50 -19.16
C PRO A 274 27.44 17.51 -19.57
N GLN A 275 28.69 17.75 -19.18
CA GLN A 275 29.85 16.90 -19.47
C GLN A 275 30.20 15.94 -18.32
N PHE A 276 29.47 15.96 -17.22
CA PHE A 276 29.85 15.21 -16.03
C PHE A 276 29.71 13.69 -16.23
N ALA A 277 28.69 13.23 -16.97
CA ALA A 277 28.58 11.83 -17.31
C ALA A 277 29.79 11.32 -18.11
N ASP A 278 30.31 12.10 -19.07
CA ASP A 278 31.53 11.72 -19.81
C ASP A 278 32.73 11.52 -18.86
N TYR A 279 32.88 12.40 -17.87
CA TYR A 279 33.90 12.28 -16.81
C TYR A 279 33.72 11.02 -15.93
N MET A 280 32.48 10.59 -15.68
CA MET A 280 32.20 9.33 -14.98
C MET A 280 32.49 8.12 -15.89
N HIS A 281 32.05 8.19 -17.15
CA HIS A 281 32.17 7.12 -18.16
C HIS A 281 33.63 6.84 -18.53
N GLU A 282 34.53 7.83 -18.46
CA GLU A 282 35.97 7.64 -18.69
C GLU A 282 36.59 6.57 -17.78
N LYS A 283 36.02 6.36 -16.59
CA LYS A 283 36.45 5.31 -15.64
C LYS A 283 35.46 4.15 -15.53
N GLY A 284 34.54 4.03 -16.49
CA GLY A 284 33.53 2.96 -16.54
C GLY A 284 32.41 3.10 -15.51
N GLN A 285 32.27 4.27 -14.87
CA GLN A 285 31.23 4.53 -13.89
C GLN A 285 29.97 5.09 -14.55
N LYS A 286 28.90 5.24 -13.75
CA LYS A 286 27.57 5.69 -14.13
C LYS A 286 27.15 6.91 -13.33
N TYR A 287 26.27 7.71 -13.93
CA TYR A 287 25.76 8.93 -13.35
C TYR A 287 24.24 8.93 -13.26
N ILE A 288 23.70 9.22 -12.07
CA ILE A 288 22.26 9.24 -11.80
C ILE A 288 21.86 10.59 -11.22
N LEU A 289 20.71 11.09 -11.65
CA LEU A 289 20.10 12.32 -11.15
C LEU A 289 18.82 11.98 -10.39
N ILE A 290 18.55 12.73 -9.33
CA ILE A 290 17.22 12.77 -8.71
C ILE A 290 16.24 13.57 -9.59
N LEU A 291 14.96 13.22 -9.58
CA LEU A 291 13.83 14.04 -10.02
C LEU A 291 12.72 13.93 -8.98
N ASP A 292 12.09 15.06 -8.68
CA ASP A 292 10.95 15.14 -7.77
C ASP A 292 9.65 15.33 -8.57
N PRO A 293 8.53 14.71 -8.18
CA PRO A 293 7.30 14.82 -8.96
C PRO A 293 6.74 16.24 -8.97
N ALA A 294 6.93 17.02 -7.91
CA ALA A 294 6.29 18.33 -7.75
C ALA A 294 6.95 19.41 -8.61
N ILE A 295 6.15 20.11 -9.42
CA ILE A 295 6.63 21.12 -10.37
C ILE A 295 6.32 22.52 -9.87
N ALA A 296 7.35 23.35 -9.74
CA ALA A 296 7.22 24.72 -9.25
C ALA A 296 6.28 25.59 -10.12
N THR A 297 5.49 26.46 -9.49
CA THR A 297 4.69 27.48 -10.20
C THR A 297 5.47 28.78 -10.42
N SER A 298 6.60 28.94 -9.74
CA SER A 298 7.43 30.14 -9.79
C SER A 298 8.30 30.23 -11.05
N THR A 299 8.61 31.47 -11.46
CA THR A 299 9.54 31.74 -12.56
C THR A 299 10.97 31.32 -12.23
N ARG A 300 11.77 31.16 -13.28
CA ARG A 300 13.22 30.91 -13.18
C ARG A 300 14.00 32.16 -12.82
N VAL A 301 15.29 31.97 -12.50
CA VAL A 301 16.22 33.08 -12.20
C VAL A 301 16.18 34.13 -13.32
N GLY A 302 16.14 35.41 -12.92
CA GLY A 302 16.02 36.52 -13.87
C GLY A 302 14.61 36.74 -14.43
N ASN A 303 13.58 36.20 -13.75
CA ASN A 303 12.17 36.29 -14.14
C ASN A 303 11.88 35.63 -15.50
N ALA A 304 12.64 34.59 -15.84
CA ALA A 304 12.42 33.81 -17.04
C ALA A 304 11.28 32.80 -16.83
N SER A 305 10.59 32.45 -17.92
CA SER A 305 9.56 31.40 -17.89
C SER A 305 10.13 30.06 -17.40
N TYR A 306 9.34 29.31 -16.64
CA TYR A 306 9.65 27.93 -16.30
C TYR A 306 8.87 26.99 -17.22
N ASP A 307 9.45 26.70 -18.38
CA ASP A 307 8.69 26.09 -19.47
C ASP A 307 8.14 24.69 -19.17
N SER A 308 8.73 23.95 -18.24
CA SER A 308 8.21 22.64 -17.83
C SER A 308 6.84 22.76 -17.17
N TYR A 309 6.62 23.81 -16.37
CA TYR A 309 5.31 24.16 -15.81
C TYR A 309 4.33 24.64 -16.90
N GLU A 310 4.78 25.49 -17.82
CA GLU A 310 3.91 25.97 -18.90
C GLU A 310 3.42 24.82 -19.79
N ARG A 311 4.33 23.93 -20.24
CA ARG A 311 3.99 22.78 -21.09
C ARG A 311 3.09 21.77 -20.38
N GLY A 312 3.32 21.52 -19.09
CA GLY A 312 2.45 20.62 -18.32
C GLY A 312 1.04 21.21 -18.16
N THR A 313 0.94 22.54 -18.01
CA THR A 313 -0.34 23.25 -17.98
C THR A 313 -1.07 23.16 -19.32
N GLU A 314 -0.37 23.38 -20.44
CA GLU A 314 -0.93 23.22 -21.80
C GLU A 314 -1.45 21.79 -22.06
N LYS A 315 -0.81 20.78 -21.46
CA LYS A 315 -1.18 19.37 -21.57
C LYS A 315 -2.27 18.94 -20.59
N ASN A 316 -2.67 19.80 -19.64
CA ASN A 316 -3.52 19.42 -18.51
C ASN A 316 -2.94 18.20 -17.75
N ALA A 317 -1.66 18.27 -17.38
CA ALA A 317 -0.92 17.19 -16.76
C ALA A 317 -1.10 17.09 -15.23
N TRP A 318 -1.81 18.04 -14.61
CA TRP A 318 -1.84 18.19 -13.16
C TRP A 318 -3.00 17.45 -12.48
N VAL A 319 -2.77 16.99 -11.26
CA VAL A 319 -3.82 16.65 -10.30
C VAL A 319 -4.65 17.91 -10.03
N THR A 320 -5.97 17.75 -9.97
CA THR A 320 -6.90 18.87 -9.75
C THR A 320 -7.58 18.79 -8.39
N GLU A 321 -8.06 19.93 -7.92
CA GLU A 321 -9.04 20.05 -6.85
C GLU A 321 -10.34 19.29 -7.18
N SER A 322 -11.25 19.23 -6.21
CA SER A 322 -12.54 18.52 -6.36
C SER A 322 -13.45 19.06 -7.48
N ASP A 323 -13.16 20.26 -8.01
CA ASP A 323 -13.89 20.83 -9.15
C ASP A 323 -13.50 20.18 -10.50
N GLY A 324 -12.45 19.35 -10.51
CA GLY A 324 -11.94 18.65 -11.68
C GLY A 324 -11.24 19.56 -12.70
N LYS A 325 -10.88 20.79 -12.34
CA LYS A 325 -10.35 21.82 -13.26
C LYS A 325 -9.19 22.61 -12.70
N THR A 326 -9.25 23.00 -11.43
CA THR A 326 -8.24 23.84 -10.80
C THR A 326 -7.06 22.96 -10.38
N PRO A 327 -5.82 23.22 -10.82
CA PRO A 327 -4.66 22.45 -10.37
C PRO A 327 -4.51 22.51 -8.85
N LEU A 328 -4.26 21.35 -8.23
CA LEU A 328 -3.97 21.25 -6.80
C LEU A 328 -2.60 21.89 -6.51
N LEU A 329 -2.56 22.77 -5.52
CA LEU A 329 -1.34 23.45 -5.08
C LEU A 329 -0.81 22.84 -3.77
N GLY A 330 0.51 22.68 -3.70
CA GLY A 330 1.24 22.28 -2.50
C GLY A 330 2.55 23.04 -2.36
N GLU A 331 3.40 22.58 -1.46
CA GLU A 331 4.73 23.16 -1.24
C GLU A 331 5.77 22.04 -1.06
N VAL A 332 6.82 22.09 -1.87
CA VAL A 332 7.97 21.14 -1.82
C VAL A 332 9.25 21.97 -1.94
N TRP A 333 10.38 21.33 -2.26
CA TRP A 333 11.70 21.94 -2.38
C TRP A 333 11.76 23.28 -3.15
N PRO A 334 11.11 23.45 -4.33
CA PRO A 334 11.18 24.72 -5.05
C PRO A 334 10.15 25.77 -4.59
N GLY A 335 9.43 25.54 -3.49
CA GLY A 335 8.34 26.39 -3.00
C GLY A 335 6.98 25.89 -3.45
N GLU A 336 6.08 26.80 -3.85
CA GLU A 336 4.74 26.44 -4.35
C GLU A 336 4.83 25.58 -5.61
N THR A 337 4.11 24.46 -5.60
CA THR A 337 4.16 23.44 -6.67
C THR A 337 2.78 22.94 -7.06
N VAL A 338 2.68 22.45 -8.30
CA VAL A 338 1.61 21.56 -8.77
C VAL A 338 2.12 20.11 -8.83
N PHE A 339 1.20 19.15 -8.82
CA PHE A 339 1.52 17.72 -8.83
C PHE A 339 1.07 17.08 -10.14
N PRO A 340 1.95 16.39 -10.89
CA PRO A 340 1.56 15.65 -12.08
C PRO A 340 0.65 14.46 -11.75
N ASP A 341 -0.42 14.30 -12.52
CA ASP A 341 -1.30 13.13 -12.44
C ASP A 341 -0.72 12.00 -13.31
N TYR A 342 0.20 11.21 -12.76
CA TYR A 342 0.82 10.09 -13.48
C TYR A 342 -0.16 8.98 -13.92
N THR A 343 -1.43 9.03 -13.51
CA THR A 343 -2.48 8.12 -13.99
C THR A 343 -3.06 8.58 -15.34
N SER A 344 -2.82 9.84 -15.72
CA SER A 344 -3.30 10.44 -16.97
C SER A 344 -2.31 10.22 -18.12
N PRO A 345 -2.77 9.74 -19.30
CA PRO A 345 -1.93 9.64 -20.49
C PRO A 345 -1.28 10.97 -20.91
N ASN A 346 -1.98 12.10 -20.69
CA ASN A 346 -1.44 13.42 -21.02
C ASN A 346 -0.23 13.79 -20.15
N CYS A 347 -0.28 13.42 -18.87
CA CYS A 347 0.84 13.60 -17.95
C CYS A 347 2.01 12.71 -18.34
N ILE A 348 1.76 11.43 -18.65
CA ILE A 348 2.80 10.50 -19.09
C ILE A 348 3.50 11.05 -20.36
N ASP A 349 2.74 11.50 -21.35
CA ASP A 349 3.27 12.11 -22.57
C ASP A 349 4.12 13.36 -22.28
N TRP A 350 3.65 14.22 -21.37
CA TRP A 350 4.38 15.41 -20.94
C TRP A 350 5.69 15.05 -20.22
N TRP A 351 5.65 14.14 -19.24
CA TRP A 351 6.82 13.72 -18.46
C TRP A 351 7.91 13.11 -19.35
N VAL A 352 7.51 12.29 -20.34
CA VAL A 352 8.45 11.71 -21.31
C VAL A 352 9.09 12.79 -22.19
N ASP A 353 8.33 13.80 -22.62
CA ASP A 353 8.87 14.93 -23.41
C ASP A 353 9.83 15.80 -22.58
N GLU A 354 9.47 16.14 -21.32
CA GLU A 354 10.36 16.86 -20.40
C GLU A 354 11.67 16.10 -20.17
N TYR A 355 11.57 14.79 -19.94
CA TYR A 355 12.71 13.92 -19.78
C TYR A 355 13.61 13.90 -21.02
N ASP A 356 13.04 13.71 -22.23
CA ASP A 356 13.81 13.67 -23.47
C ASP A 356 14.52 15.00 -23.75
N ARG A 357 13.89 16.14 -23.45
CA ARG A 357 14.51 17.47 -23.52
C ARG A 357 15.68 17.58 -22.55
N PHE A 358 15.45 17.23 -21.29
CA PHE A 358 16.47 17.34 -20.25
C PHE A 358 17.65 16.40 -20.51
N TYR A 359 17.39 15.17 -20.95
CA TYR A 359 18.43 14.20 -21.34
C TYR A 359 19.28 14.68 -22.52
N LYS A 360 18.75 15.53 -23.42
CA LYS A 360 19.56 16.16 -24.49
C LYS A 360 20.55 17.17 -23.94
N GLU A 361 20.23 17.85 -22.85
CA GLU A 361 21.11 18.80 -22.18
C GLU A 361 22.09 18.13 -21.22
N ILE A 362 21.63 17.20 -20.39
CA ILE A 362 22.42 16.53 -19.36
C ILE A 362 22.31 15.03 -19.54
N LYS A 363 23.40 14.43 -20.03
CA LYS A 363 23.53 12.99 -20.15
C LYS A 363 23.64 12.37 -18.75
N HIS A 364 22.83 11.35 -18.50
CA HIS A 364 22.83 10.55 -17.28
C HIS A 364 22.38 9.12 -17.63
N ASP A 365 22.68 8.13 -16.80
CA ASP A 365 22.46 6.72 -17.12
C ASP A 365 21.12 6.17 -16.59
N ALA A 366 20.59 6.78 -15.53
CA ALA A 366 19.29 6.46 -14.95
C ALA A 366 18.77 7.61 -14.08
N LEU A 367 17.55 7.44 -13.57
CA LEU A 367 16.88 8.38 -12.68
C LEU A 367 16.65 7.78 -11.30
N TRP A 368 16.73 8.63 -10.28
CA TRP A 368 16.17 8.41 -8.96
C TRP A 368 14.92 9.28 -8.84
N ILE A 369 13.76 8.67 -8.60
CA ILE A 369 12.53 9.40 -8.27
C ILE A 369 12.37 9.44 -6.75
N ASP A 370 12.13 10.61 -6.18
CA ASP A 370 11.94 10.81 -4.74
C ASP A 370 10.64 11.59 -4.45
N MET A 371 10.26 11.71 -3.19
CA MET A 371 9.13 12.53 -2.72
C MET A 371 7.78 12.16 -3.37
N ASN A 372 7.58 10.87 -3.69
CA ASN A 372 6.45 10.37 -4.49
C ASN A 372 5.36 9.64 -3.68
N GLU A 373 5.39 9.74 -2.35
CA GLU A 373 4.23 9.47 -1.49
C GLU A 373 3.16 10.58 -1.58
N ASP A 374 3.52 11.73 -2.18
CA ASP A 374 2.86 13.04 -2.22
C ASP A 374 2.97 13.83 -0.89
N PRO A 375 3.92 14.78 -0.76
CA PRO A 375 4.10 15.55 0.47
C PRO A 375 2.87 16.40 0.79
N GLN A 376 2.41 16.26 2.03
CA GLN A 376 1.21 16.85 2.59
C GLN A 376 0.97 18.30 2.16
N GLN A 377 -0.28 18.60 1.79
CA GLN A 377 -0.88 19.94 1.84
C GLN A 377 -0.28 20.73 3.01
N GLY A 378 0.46 21.79 2.68
CA GLY A 378 0.77 22.82 3.64
C GLY A 378 -0.54 23.34 4.22
N SER A 379 -0.88 22.89 5.43
CA SER A 379 -1.72 23.67 6.32
C SER A 379 -1.09 25.05 6.31
N LYS A 380 -1.80 26.05 5.77
CA LYS A 380 -1.38 27.45 5.75
C LYS A 380 -1.30 27.96 7.20
N THR A 381 -0.28 27.54 7.91
CA THR A 381 0.16 28.09 9.18
C THR A 381 1.67 28.23 9.07
N SER A 382 2.08 29.45 8.74
CA SER A 382 3.41 29.98 8.97
C SER A 382 3.98 29.48 10.31
N ALA A 383 4.83 28.46 10.27
CA ALA A 383 5.72 28.15 11.38
C ALA A 383 7.00 28.93 11.12
N GLY A 384 7.12 30.06 11.80
CA GLY A 384 8.35 30.82 11.87
C GLY A 384 9.50 29.94 12.37
N SER A 385 10.69 30.33 11.92
CA SER A 385 11.98 29.94 12.48
C SER A 385 11.94 29.67 13.99
N GLU A 386 12.28 28.44 14.38
CA GLU A 386 13.11 28.04 15.54
C GLU A 386 12.77 26.60 15.94
N GLY A 387 13.75 25.69 15.82
CA GLY A 387 13.59 24.30 16.24
C GLY A 387 14.67 23.38 15.69
N ASP A 388 15.85 23.43 16.30
CA ASP A 388 16.94 22.46 16.14
C ASP A 388 16.44 21.02 16.42
N PRO A 389 16.54 20.07 15.48
CA PRO A 389 16.23 18.68 15.78
C PRO A 389 17.45 18.02 16.42
N THR A 390 17.49 18.08 17.75
CA THR A 390 18.28 17.12 18.53
C THR A 390 17.72 15.71 18.31
N MET A 391 18.26 15.00 17.32
CA MET A 391 18.07 13.55 17.22
C MET A 391 18.70 12.89 18.46
N SER A 392 17.86 12.38 19.36
CA SER A 392 18.32 11.50 20.42
C SER A 392 18.88 10.23 19.78
N SER A 393 20.19 10.06 19.87
CA SER A 393 20.91 8.83 19.53
C SER A 393 20.39 7.66 20.37
N SER A 394 19.69 6.71 19.76
CA SER A 394 19.54 5.37 20.31
C SER A 394 20.64 4.48 19.70
N SER A 395 21.42 3.90 20.60
CA SER A 395 22.58 3.05 20.34
C SER A 395 22.23 1.82 19.49
N ALA A 396 23.01 1.61 18.41
CA ALA A 396 23.04 0.37 17.66
C ALA A 396 23.51 -0.78 18.57
N SER A 397 22.70 -1.83 18.68
CA SER A 397 23.10 -3.12 19.25
C SER A 397 23.41 -4.09 18.11
N SER A 398 24.50 -4.84 18.28
CA SER A 398 25.08 -5.80 17.33
C SER A 398 24.10 -6.92 16.94
N VAL A 399 23.92 -7.13 15.64
CA VAL A 399 23.11 -8.22 15.07
C VAL A 399 23.97 -9.49 14.90
N SER A 400 23.49 -10.60 15.44
CA SER A 400 24.05 -11.97 15.32
C SER A 400 23.62 -12.60 13.97
N PRO A 401 24.37 -13.57 13.38
CA PRO A 401 24.16 -14.03 12.00
C PRO A 401 22.93 -14.92 11.73
N ASP A 402 22.04 -15.15 12.70
CA ASP A 402 20.94 -16.11 12.59
C ASP A 402 19.53 -15.46 12.62
N ALA A 403 19.40 -14.26 12.05
CA ALA A 403 18.11 -13.55 12.03
C ALA A 403 17.24 -13.96 10.83
N ASN A 404 16.14 -14.66 11.12
CA ASN A 404 15.00 -14.82 10.21
C ASN A 404 14.56 -13.45 9.67
N VAL A 405 14.62 -13.28 8.35
CA VAL A 405 14.21 -12.05 7.67
C VAL A 405 12.68 -12.01 7.59
N SER A 406 12.07 -11.08 8.33
CA SER A 406 10.65 -10.73 8.26
C SER A 406 10.49 -9.60 7.24
N MET A 407 9.71 -9.81 6.18
CA MET A 407 9.23 -8.72 5.33
C MET A 407 7.96 -8.14 5.96
N GLN A 408 8.04 -6.89 6.39
CA GLN A 408 6.91 -6.09 6.87
C GLN A 408 6.50 -5.13 5.75
N ALA A 409 5.23 -5.16 5.35
CA ALA A 409 4.64 -4.14 4.50
C ALA A 409 3.59 -3.39 5.35
N GLN A 410 3.83 -2.10 5.56
CA GLN A 410 3.04 -1.23 6.42
C GLN A 410 2.07 -0.42 5.54
N LEU A 411 0.77 -0.50 5.80
CA LEU A 411 -0.21 0.41 5.22
C LEU A 411 -0.23 1.70 6.05
N HIS A 412 0.31 2.78 5.51
CA HIS A 412 0.21 4.11 6.14
C HIS A 412 -1.22 4.66 5.99
N ARG A 413 -1.83 5.09 7.11
CA ARG A 413 -3.04 5.94 7.09
C ARG A 413 -2.63 7.35 6.64
N LEU A 414 -3.20 7.82 5.54
CA LEU A 414 -3.23 9.25 5.24
C LEU A 414 -4.17 9.97 6.22
N PRO A 415 -3.82 11.15 6.76
CA PRO A 415 -4.71 11.94 7.60
C PRO A 415 -5.88 12.51 6.78
N PRO A 416 -7.04 12.80 7.41
CA PRO A 416 -8.24 13.21 6.70
C PRO A 416 -8.12 14.66 6.20
N ALA A 417 -8.05 14.84 4.88
CA ALA A 417 -8.41 16.09 4.23
C ALA A 417 -9.86 15.96 3.71
N SER A 418 -10.73 16.84 4.20
CA SER A 418 -12.16 17.04 3.83
C SER A 418 -13.21 16.15 4.52
N LYS A 419 -14.34 16.80 4.84
CA LYS A 419 -15.55 16.24 5.48
C LYS A 419 -16.48 15.62 4.44
N GLU A 420 -16.05 14.57 3.76
CA GLU A 420 -16.93 13.62 3.08
C GLU A 420 -16.56 12.19 3.50
N PRO A 421 -17.54 11.28 3.63
CA PRO A 421 -17.26 9.91 4.03
C PRO A 421 -16.46 9.21 2.93
N ILE A 422 -15.17 8.98 3.18
CA ILE A 422 -14.30 8.14 2.36
C ILE A 422 -15.02 6.80 2.20
N GLY A 423 -15.40 6.47 0.97
CA GLY A 423 -16.06 5.22 0.66
C GLY A 423 -15.16 4.05 1.05
N SER A 424 -15.63 3.21 1.96
CA SER A 424 -15.10 1.87 2.26
C SER A 424 -14.63 1.13 0.99
N ASN A 425 -13.35 0.76 0.93
CA ASN A 425 -12.74 0.04 -0.18
C ASN A 425 -13.25 -1.42 -0.23
N HIS A 426 -13.19 -2.05 -1.41
CA HIS A 426 -13.41 -3.48 -1.55
C HIS A 426 -12.35 -4.29 -0.79
N ILE A 427 -12.70 -5.47 -0.30
CA ILE A 427 -11.71 -6.45 0.16
C ILE A 427 -11.42 -7.37 -1.02
N ILE A 428 -10.25 -7.19 -1.65
CA ILE A 428 -9.70 -8.10 -2.65
C ILE A 428 -8.51 -8.79 -2.02
N LEU A 429 -8.61 -10.10 -1.81
CA LEU A 429 -7.53 -10.91 -1.25
C LEU A 429 -7.13 -12.00 -2.26
N TYR A 430 -5.81 -12.16 -2.40
CA TYR A 430 -5.20 -13.23 -3.17
C TYR A 430 -4.46 -14.13 -2.20
N MET A 431 -4.82 -15.42 -2.21
CA MET A 431 -4.13 -16.41 -1.39
C MET A 431 -3.42 -17.41 -2.28
N SER A 432 -2.10 -17.51 -2.07
CA SER A 432 -1.34 -18.68 -2.49
C SER A 432 -1.63 -19.81 -1.51
N ILE A 433 -2.11 -20.93 -2.00
CA ILE A 433 -2.54 -22.10 -1.22
C ILE A 433 -1.48 -23.19 -1.26
#